data_AF-A0A432UBL7-F1
#
_entry.id   AF-A0A432UBL7-F1
#
_cell.length_a   1.000
_cell.length_b   1.000
_cell.length_c   1.000
_cell.angle_alpha   90.00
_cell.angle_beta   90.00
_cell.angle_gamma   90.00
#
_symmetry.space_group_name_H-M   'P 1'
#
loop_
_entity.id
_entity.type
_entity.pdbx_description
1 polymer ?
#
loop_
_entity_poly.entity_id
_entity_poly.type
_entity_poly.pdbx_seq_one_letter_code
_entity_poly.pdbx_strand_id
1 'polypeptide(L)'
;IINGVQEIVYAYEDVMGGAAGIDFEQPFSKCHHNQKKCIPGHLYKEFGQRIRGPVLRNESLELFRDFFSNPANTYLKNTLLETYTLSQKK
;
A
#
# COMPACT_ATOMS: atom_id res chain seq x y z
N ILE A 1 4.56 18.02 8.27
CA ILE A 1 4.99 17.76 6.88
C ILE A 1 6.34 18.41 6.64
N ILE A 2 7.33 17.64 6.20
CA ILE A 2 8.71 18.11 6.03
C ILE A 2 8.92 18.71 4.63
N ASN A 3 8.28 18.15 3.60
CA ASN A 3 8.52 18.49 2.18
C ASN A 3 7.48 19.46 1.58
N GLY A 4 6.51 19.96 2.36
CA GLY A 4 5.42 20.80 1.88
C GLY A 4 4.39 20.13 0.96
N VAL A 5 4.48 18.82 0.70
CA VAL A 5 3.55 18.12 -0.20
C VAL A 5 2.17 18.01 0.44
N GLN A 6 1.16 18.44 -0.30
CA GLN A 6 -0.24 18.44 0.15
C GLN A 6 -1.07 17.33 -0.49
N GLU A 7 -0.60 16.74 -1.59
CA GLU A 7 -1.33 15.71 -2.30
C GLU A 7 -0.39 14.57 -2.68
N ILE A 8 -0.79 13.35 -2.33
CA ILE A 8 -0.08 12.12 -2.61
C ILE A 8 -0.97 11.33 -3.56
N VAL A 9 -0.47 11.10 -4.77
CA VAL A 9 -1.13 10.24 -5.75
C VAL A 9 -0.36 8.93 -5.80
N TYR A 10 -1.06 7.80 -5.66
CA TYR A 10 -0.44 6.48 -5.69
C TYR A 10 -1.05 5.62 -6.80
N ALA A 11 -0.25 4.66 -7.27
CA ALA A 11 -0.59 3.82 -8.41
C ALA A 11 -0.98 2.40 -8.03
N TYR A 12 -0.29 1.81 -7.05
CA TYR A 12 -0.56 0.46 -6.57
C TYR A 12 -0.51 0.41 -5.05
N GLU A 13 -1.38 -0.41 -4.46
CA GLU A 13 -1.52 -0.59 -3.03
C GLU A 13 -0.46 -1.53 -2.44
N ASP A 14 -0.02 -1.25 -1.22
CA ASP A 14 0.81 -2.15 -0.42
C ASP A 14 -0.03 -2.80 0.69
N VAL A 15 -0.46 -4.03 0.45
CA VAL A 15 -1.29 -4.83 1.35
C VAL A 15 -0.59 -5.23 2.65
N MET A 16 0.73 -5.03 2.76
CA MET A 16 1.46 -5.27 4.01
C MET A 16 1.39 -4.08 4.98
N GLY A 17 0.68 -3.02 4.62
CA GLY A 17 0.51 -1.84 5.45
C GLY A 17 1.54 -0.76 5.16
N GLY A 18 1.76 -0.47 3.87
CA GLY A 18 2.63 0.62 3.42
C GLY A 18 2.25 1.99 4.02
N ALA A 19 2.97 3.04 3.64
CA ALA A 19 3.02 4.32 4.34
C ALA A 19 1.67 4.97 4.73
N ALA A 20 0.57 4.59 4.10
CA ALA A 20 -0.75 5.15 4.35
C ALA A 20 -1.74 4.20 5.09
N GLY A 21 -1.41 2.92 5.32
CA GLY A 21 -2.28 1.98 6.05
C GLY A 21 -3.71 1.89 5.54
N ILE A 22 -3.94 2.24 4.26
CA ILE A 22 -5.27 2.60 3.77
C ILE A 22 -6.08 1.35 3.47
N ASP A 23 -7.10 1.14 4.28
CA ASP A 23 -8.33 0.50 3.82
C ASP A 23 -9.14 1.58 3.05
N PHE A 24 -9.34 1.37 1.74
CA PHE A 24 -10.01 2.36 0.87
C PHE A 24 -11.54 2.34 1.03
N GLU A 25 -12.10 1.36 1.76
CA GLU A 25 -13.53 1.22 1.98
C GLU A 25 -13.94 1.35 3.45
N GLN A 26 -13.01 1.35 4.42
CA GLN A 26 -13.37 1.45 5.85
C GLN A 26 -12.52 2.45 6.67
N PRO A 27 -13.09 3.11 7.69
CA PRO A 27 -12.37 4.07 8.54
C PRO A 27 -11.34 3.46 9.53
N PHE A 28 -10.99 2.17 9.44
CA PHE A 28 -10.10 1.53 10.41
C PHE A 28 -9.14 0.53 9.77
N SER A 29 -7.86 0.90 9.68
CA SER A 29 -6.75 -0.04 9.66
C SER A 29 -6.86 -0.94 10.90
N LYS A 30 -7.15 -2.23 10.72
CA LYS A 30 -7.11 -3.21 11.81
C LYS A 30 -5.64 -3.51 12.14
N CYS A 31 -5.18 -2.90 13.23
CA CYS A 31 -4.01 -3.35 13.97
C CYS A 31 -4.28 -4.75 14.54
N HIS A 32 -3.37 -5.69 14.29
CA HIS A 32 -3.55 -7.07 14.74
C HIS A 32 -2.97 -7.29 16.16
N HIS A 33 -3.87 -7.73 17.05
CA HIS A 33 -3.68 -8.49 18.28
C HIS A 33 -2.36 -8.38 19.07
N ASN A 34 -2.32 -7.43 20.02
CA ASN A 34 -1.74 -7.52 21.39
C ASN A 34 -1.05 -6.25 21.91
N GLN A 35 -1.06 -5.15 21.17
CA GLN A 35 -0.57 -3.88 21.71
C GLN A 35 -1.67 -2.84 21.74
N LYS A 36 -1.91 -2.31 22.95
CA LYS A 36 -2.77 -1.17 23.24
C LYS A 36 -2.51 -0.06 22.24
N LYS A 37 -3.48 0.15 21.34
CA LYS A 37 -3.74 1.39 20.60
C LYS A 37 -2.61 1.82 19.66
N CYS A 38 -2.31 1.02 18.65
CA CYS A 38 -1.79 1.58 17.41
C CYS A 38 -3.00 2.01 16.58
N ILE A 39 -3.17 3.31 16.37
CA ILE A 39 -3.98 3.82 15.27
C ILE A 39 -2.97 4.65 14.46
N PRO A 40 -2.27 4.08 13.48
CA PRO A 40 -1.66 4.87 12.42
C PRO A 40 -2.71 5.22 11.35
N GLY A 41 -4.00 5.17 11.68
CA GLY A 41 -4.98 5.92 10.93
C GLY A 41 -4.71 7.39 11.21
N HIS A 42 -4.20 8.09 10.20
CA HIS A 42 -4.25 9.56 10.07
C HIS A 42 -2.94 10.35 10.10
N LEU A 43 -1.73 9.77 10.00
CA LEU A 43 -0.53 10.62 9.85
C LEU A 43 -0.66 11.61 8.67
N TYR A 44 -1.27 11.22 7.57
CA TYR A 44 -1.54 12.13 6.44
C TYR A 44 -2.87 12.89 6.57
N LYS A 45 -3.85 12.37 7.31
CA LYS A 45 -5.16 13.03 7.47
C LYS A 45 -5.11 14.14 8.53
N GLU A 46 -4.35 13.96 9.61
CA GLU A 46 -4.13 14.95 10.67
C GLU A 46 -3.47 16.23 10.15
N PHE A 47 -2.60 16.10 9.15
CA PHE A 47 -1.91 17.23 8.53
C PHE A 47 -2.57 17.71 7.23
N GLY A 48 -3.76 17.19 6.90
CA GLY A 48 -4.58 17.66 5.77
C GLY A 48 -4.09 17.25 4.38
N GLN A 49 -3.25 16.22 4.26
CA GLN A 49 -2.83 15.71 2.95
C GLN A 49 -3.99 14.97 2.29
N ARG A 50 -4.16 15.23 1.01
CA ARG A 50 -5.08 14.47 0.16
C ARG A 50 -4.33 13.26 -0.38
N ILE A 51 -4.90 12.07 -0.23
CA ILE A 51 -4.39 10.86 -0.87
C ILE A 51 -5.37 10.44 -1.96
N ARG A 52 -4.87 10.27 -3.18
CA ARG A 52 -5.68 9.92 -4.36
C ARG A 52 -5.08 8.71 -5.07
N GLY A 53 -5.94 7.79 -5.49
CA GLY A 53 -5.55 6.60 -6.23
C GLY A 53 -6.58 5.49 -6.09
N PRO A 54 -6.31 4.30 -6.64
CA PRO A 54 -5.09 3.96 -7.39
C PRO A 54 -5.17 4.47 -8.84
N VAL A 55 -4.16 5.21 -9.30
CA VAL A 55 -4.06 5.74 -10.68
C VAL A 55 -3.14 4.86 -11.51
N LEU A 56 -3.58 4.39 -12.69
CA LEU A 56 -2.84 3.42 -13.50
C LEU A 56 -2.48 2.14 -12.72
N ARG A 57 -3.48 1.62 -11.98
CA ARG A 57 -3.31 0.43 -11.14
C ARG A 57 -2.92 -0.79 -11.96
N ASN A 58 -3.53 -0.97 -13.12
CA ASN A 58 -3.34 -2.17 -13.94
C ASN A 58 -1.95 -2.19 -14.56
N GLU A 59 -1.48 -1.05 -15.05
CA GLU A 59 -0.14 -0.85 -15.57
C GLU A 59 0.91 -1.06 -14.47
N SER A 60 0.63 -0.55 -13.26
CA SER A 60 1.51 -0.81 -12.11
C SER A 60 1.51 -2.28 -11.71
N LEU A 61 0.34 -2.93 -11.69
CA LEU A 61 0.21 -4.35 -11.41
C LEU A 61 1.02 -5.19 -12.40
N GLU A 62 1.05 -4.83 -13.68
CA GLU A 62 1.89 -5.49 -14.69
C GLU A 62 3.38 -5.45 -14.32
N LEU A 63 3.88 -4.27 -13.96
CA LEU A 63 5.28 -4.10 -13.54
C LEU A 63 5.60 -4.92 -12.28
N PHE A 64 4.70 -4.93 -11.29
CA PHE A 64 4.89 -5.73 -10.07
C PHE A 64 4.81 -7.23 -10.36
N ARG A 65 3.92 -7.68 -11.26
CA ARG A 65 3.85 -9.08 -11.67
C ARG A 65 5.13 -9.50 -12.38
N ASP A 66 5.66 -8.68 -13.27
CA ASP A 66 6.93 -8.97 -13.95
C ASP A 66 8.09 -9.07 -12.95
N PHE A 67 8.14 -8.16 -11.99
CA PHE A 67 9.12 -8.16 -10.90
C PHE A 67 9.05 -9.43 -10.05
N PHE A 68 7.86 -9.81 -9.58
CA PHE A 68 7.67 -10.98 -8.71
C PHE A 68 7.71 -12.31 -9.47
N SER A 69 7.40 -12.33 -10.77
CA SER A 69 7.50 -13.55 -11.58
C SER A 69 8.94 -13.89 -11.98
N ASN A 70 9.88 -12.96 -11.83
CA ASN A 70 11.28 -13.20 -12.14
C ASN A 70 11.92 -14.14 -11.10
N PRO A 71 12.34 -15.36 -11.47
CA PRO A 71 12.90 -16.32 -10.51
C PRO A 71 14.24 -15.85 -9.89
N ALA A 72 14.97 -14.95 -10.55
CA ALA A 72 16.21 -14.37 -10.04
C ALA A 72 15.97 -13.28 -8.99
N ASN A 73 14.73 -12.79 -8.85
CA ASN A 73 14.38 -11.83 -7.82
C ASN A 73 14.17 -12.54 -6.48
N THR A 74 14.88 -12.07 -5.45
CA THR A 74 14.77 -12.59 -4.08
C THR A 74 14.15 -11.56 -3.12
N TYR A 75 13.95 -10.33 -3.56
CA TYR A 75 13.43 -9.27 -2.70
C TYR A 75 11.93 -9.45 -2.48
N LEU A 76 11.51 -9.45 -1.21
CA LEU A 76 10.13 -9.70 -0.78
C LEU A 76 9.53 -11.01 -1.34
N LYS A 77 10.38 -11.99 -1.65
CA LYS A 77 9.95 -13.32 -2.04
C LYS A 77 9.29 -14.05 -0.87
N ASN A 78 8.26 -14.84 -1.16
CA ASN A 78 7.37 -15.52 -0.24
C ASN A 78 6.69 -14.58 0.77
N THR A 79 6.47 -13.31 0.41
CA THR A 79 5.72 -12.36 1.25
C THR A 79 4.25 -12.30 0.86
N LEU A 80 3.46 -11.66 1.72
CA LEU A 80 2.05 -11.36 1.45
C LEU A 80 1.90 -10.48 0.20
N LEU A 81 2.78 -9.50 -0.02
CA LEU A 81 2.71 -8.61 -1.18
C LEU A 81 2.96 -9.35 -2.49
N GLU A 82 3.94 -10.25 -2.54
CA GLU A 82 4.19 -11.09 -3.73
C GLU A 82 2.96 -11.95 -4.05
N THR A 83 2.49 -12.71 -3.06
CA THR A 83 1.34 -13.61 -3.22
C THR A 83 0.10 -12.85 -3.66
N TYR A 84 -0.16 -11.70 -3.02
CA TYR A 84 -1.26 -10.82 -3.36
C TYR A 84 -1.14 -10.35 -4.82
N THR A 85 -0.01 -9.78 -5.21
CA THR A 85 0.21 -9.24 -6.56
C THR A 85 0.01 -10.31 -7.63
N LEU A 86 0.60 -11.49 -7.45
CA LEU A 86 0.50 -12.59 -8.42
C LEU A 86 -0.92 -13.18 -8.52
N SER A 87 -1.76 -13.00 -7.49
CA SER A 87 -3.17 -13.42 -7.49
C SER A 87 -4.14 -12.42 -8.14
N GLN A 88 -3.74 -11.16 -8.31
CA GLN A 88 -4.62 -10.12 -8.85
C GLN A 88 -4.91 -10.32 -10.36
N LYS A 89 -6.16 -10.07 -10.76
CA LYS A 89 -6.58 -9.99 -12.16
C LYS A 89 -6.33 -8.59 -12.72
N LYS A 90 -6.07 -8.49 -14.03
CA LYS A 90 -6.11 -7.23 -14.77
C LYS A 90 -7.54 -6.72 -14.91
#